data_AF-A0AAV5LG94-F1
#
_entry.id   AF-A0AAV5LG94-F1
#
_cell.length_a   1.000
_cell.length_b   1.000
_cell.length_c   1.000
_cell.angle_alpha   90.00
_cell.angle_beta   90.00
_cell.angle_gamma   90.00
#
_symmetry.space_group_name_H-M   'P 1'
#
loop_
_entity.id
_entity.type
_entity.pdbx_description
1 polymer ?
#
loop_
_entity_poly.entity_id
_entity_poly.type
_entity_poly.pdbx_seq_one_letter_code
_entity_poly.pdbx_strand_id
1 'polypeptide(L)'
;MIDPQQIIPFHKAFNGKKWEKFNSEKVALLAYARIQGKAALITHFQNSSLMNEDKQCRPIFFHTDGSNAGDQEPFPMGTNIQSKPKKPQTTSPENNRQVCSSTSAKGEEPSNGVEPWSGYPKYSN
;
A
#
# COMPACT_ATOMS: atom_id res chain seq x y z
N MET A 1 -3.89 -1.15 25.14
CA MET A 1 -2.63 -1.21 24.35
C MET A 1 -2.10 0.15 23.87
N ILE A 2 -2.57 1.29 24.40
CA ILE A 2 -2.24 2.63 23.86
C ILE A 2 -1.43 3.51 24.82
N ASP A 3 -0.83 2.92 25.85
CA ASP A 3 -0.03 3.67 26.82
C ASP A 3 1.25 4.21 26.15
N PRO A 4 1.49 5.54 26.16
CA PRO A 4 2.71 6.13 25.60
C PRO A 4 4.00 5.54 26.16
N GLN A 5 3.98 5.00 27.39
CA GLN A 5 5.15 4.34 27.99
C GLN A 5 5.63 3.13 27.19
N GLN A 6 4.76 2.49 26.40
CA GLN A 6 5.12 1.37 25.53
C GLN A 6 6.03 1.77 24.36
N ILE A 7 6.11 3.07 24.05
CA ILE A 7 7.02 3.59 23.03
C ILE A 7 8.48 3.42 23.47
N ILE A 8 8.76 3.53 24.79
CA ILE A 8 10.12 3.46 25.33
C ILE A 8 10.78 2.08 25.09
N PRO A 9 10.19 0.95 25.52
CA PRO A 9 10.77 -0.37 25.24
C PRO A 9 10.84 -0.65 23.74
N PHE A 10 9.84 -0.22 22.95
CA PHE A 10 9.87 -0.36 21.49
C PHE A 10 11.05 0.40 20.86
N HIS A 11 11.27 1.65 21.26
CA HIS A 11 12.39 2.45 20.78
C HIS A 11 13.74 1.83 21.15
N LYS A 12 13.93 1.41 22.41
CA LYS A 12 15.17 0.72 22.84
C LYS A 12 15.39 -0.60 22.09
N ALA A 13 14.31 -1.29 21.73
CA ALA A 13 14.39 -2.57 21.04
C ALA A 13 14.79 -2.44 19.57
N PHE A 14 14.41 -1.36 18.86
CA PHE A 14 14.59 -1.26 17.41
C PHE A 14 15.49 -0.12 16.94
N ASN A 15 15.53 1.03 17.62
CA ASN A 15 16.25 2.20 17.13
C ASN A 15 17.76 1.94 17.06
N GLY A 16 18.37 2.27 15.91
CA GLY A 16 19.79 2.06 15.65
C GLY A 16 20.19 0.60 15.36
N LYS A 17 19.24 -0.34 15.28
CA LYS A 17 19.53 -1.75 14.99
C LYS A 17 19.32 -2.08 13.51
N LYS A 18 20.15 -2.98 12.98
CA LYS A 18 19.98 -3.51 11.61
C LYS A 18 18.79 -4.46 11.54
N TRP A 19 18.15 -4.51 10.38
CA TRP A 19 17.16 -5.56 10.09
C TRP A 19 17.89 -6.88 9.86
N GLU A 20 17.71 -7.84 10.77
CA GLU A 20 18.40 -9.14 10.72
C GLU A 20 17.97 -10.02 9.54
N LYS A 21 16.77 -9.76 9.00
CA LYS A 21 16.23 -10.52 7.86
C LYS A 21 16.70 -9.92 6.52
N PHE A 22 16.74 -10.77 5.50
CA PHE A 22 16.97 -10.41 4.09
C PHE A 22 18.36 -9.86 3.76
N ASN A 23 19.39 -10.14 4.58
CA ASN A 23 20.74 -9.58 4.42
C ASN A 23 20.73 -8.05 4.28
N SER A 24 19.77 -7.38 4.93
CA SER A 24 19.60 -5.94 4.75
C SER A 24 20.62 -5.18 5.57
N GLU A 25 21.29 -4.21 4.95
CA GLU A 25 22.14 -3.27 5.68
C GLU A 25 21.36 -2.13 6.33
N LYS A 26 20.04 -2.05 6.07
CA LYS A 26 19.18 -0.99 6.60
C LYS A 26 19.16 -1.01 8.13
N VAL A 27 19.29 0.18 8.72
CA VAL A 27 19.19 0.42 10.16
C VAL A 27 17.84 1.04 10.46
N ALA A 28 17.13 0.52 11.46
CA ALA A 28 15.85 1.06 11.91
C ALA A 28 16.06 2.37 12.67
N LEU A 29 15.31 3.40 12.28
CA LEU A 29 15.25 4.69 12.97
C LEU A 29 13.79 5.02 13.26
N LEU A 30 13.53 5.51 14.47
CA LEU A 30 12.18 5.87 14.90
C LEU A 30 12.05 7.38 15.03
N ALA A 31 10.92 7.90 14.56
CA ALA A 31 10.52 9.28 14.71
C ALA A 31 9.00 9.34 14.91
N TYR A 32 8.50 10.44 15.47
CA TYR A 32 7.07 10.66 15.55
C TYR A 32 6.50 10.87 14.14
N ALA A 33 5.38 10.21 13.86
CA ALA A 33 4.66 10.40 12.60
C ALA A 33 4.10 11.82 12.49
N ARG A 34 3.94 12.30 11.24
CA ARG A 34 3.33 13.61 10.98
C ARG A 34 1.85 13.66 11.39
N ILE A 35 1.12 12.56 11.21
CA ILE A 35 -0.28 12.41 11.59
C ILE A 35 -0.32 11.61 12.88
N GLN A 36 -0.96 12.17 13.91
CA GLN A 36 -0.99 11.60 15.25
C GLN A 36 -2.44 11.27 15.65
N GLY A 37 -2.63 10.12 16.29
CA GLY A 37 -3.93 9.66 16.80
C GLY A 37 -4.75 8.81 15.83
N LYS A 38 -5.52 7.85 16.38
CA LYS A 38 -6.33 6.88 15.62
C LYS A 38 -7.38 7.57 14.74
N ALA A 39 -8.11 8.56 15.27
CA ALA A 39 -9.14 9.28 14.52
C ALA A 39 -8.58 10.06 13.33
N ALA A 40 -7.46 10.77 13.52
CA ALA A 40 -6.81 11.51 12.44
C ALA A 40 -6.29 10.57 11.34
N LEU A 41 -5.73 9.41 11.70
CA LEU A 41 -5.33 8.38 10.74
C LEU A 41 -6.53 7.83 9.96
N ILE A 42 -7.65 7.54 10.63
CA ILE A 42 -8.89 7.11 9.97
C ILE A 42 -9.32 8.14 8.94
N THR A 43 -9.48 9.41 9.34
CA THR A 43 -9.91 10.48 8.41
C THR A 43 -8.93 10.66 7.25
N HIS A 44 -7.63 10.55 7.50
CA HIS A 44 -6.62 10.64 6.45
C HIS A 44 -6.75 9.54 5.40
N PHE A 45 -7.00 8.31 5.84
CA PHE A 45 -7.11 7.16 4.92
C PHE A 45 -8.51 6.94 4.34
N GLN A 46 -9.57 7.50 4.94
CA GLN A 46 -10.95 7.38 4.44
C GLN A 46 -11.12 7.87 2.99
N ASN A 47 -10.42 8.95 2.61
CA ASN A 47 -10.49 9.52 1.26
C ASN A 47 -9.29 9.15 0.39
N SER A 48 -8.40 8.27 0.87
CA SER A 48 -7.21 7.85 0.14
C SER A 48 -7.56 6.76 -0.87
N SER A 49 -6.99 6.84 -2.08
CA SER A 49 -7.11 5.78 -3.09
C SER A 49 -6.56 4.43 -2.60
N LEU A 50 -5.70 4.44 -1.57
CA LEU A 50 -5.13 3.24 -0.93
C LEU A 50 -6.20 2.24 -0.49
N MET A 51 -7.41 2.71 -0.14
CA MET A 51 -8.51 1.83 0.28
C MET A 51 -9.09 0.99 -0.87
N ASN A 52 -8.80 1.35 -2.13
CA ASN A 52 -9.23 0.62 -3.32
C ASN A 52 -8.23 -0.45 -3.76
N GLU A 53 -7.02 -0.46 -3.19
CA GLU A 53 -5.95 -1.42 -3.51
C GLU A 53 -6.17 -2.78 -2.83
N ASP A 54 -5.20 -3.71 -2.99
CA ASP A 54 -5.20 -5.02 -2.33
C ASP A 54 -5.42 -4.88 -0.81
N LYS A 55 -6.21 -5.78 -0.23
CA LYS A 55 -6.48 -5.85 1.21
C LYS A 55 -5.19 -5.93 2.04
N GLN A 56 -4.12 -6.54 1.51
CA GLN A 56 -2.83 -6.64 2.21
C GLN A 56 -2.09 -5.29 2.31
N CYS A 57 -2.43 -4.33 1.47
CA CYS A 57 -1.81 -3.00 1.45
C CYS A 57 -2.62 -1.94 2.20
N ARG A 58 -3.79 -2.31 2.75
CA ARG A 58 -4.68 -1.39 3.46
C ARG A 58 -4.23 -1.19 4.91
N PRO A 59 -4.50 -0.02 5.51
CA PRO A 59 -4.25 0.20 6.93
C PRO A 59 -5.02 -0.78 7.81
N ILE A 60 -4.35 -1.30 8.84
CA ILE A 60 -4.93 -2.20 9.83
C ILE A 60 -5.11 -1.44 11.15
N PHE A 61 -6.28 -1.63 11.77
CA PHE A 61 -6.59 -1.10 13.10
C PHE A 61 -6.81 -2.23 14.08
N PHE A 62 -6.59 -1.93 15.34
CA PHE A 62 -6.84 -2.85 16.46
C PHE A 62 -7.76 -2.16 17.47
N HIS A 63 -8.53 -2.97 18.19
CA HIS A 63 -9.27 -2.51 19.35
C HIS A 63 -8.29 -2.09 20.45
N THR A 64 -8.56 -0.93 21.04
CA THR A 64 -7.63 -0.26 21.97
C THR A 64 -7.82 -0.69 23.42
N ASP A 65 -9.04 -1.10 23.75
CA ASP A 65 -9.61 -1.26 25.08
C ASP A 65 -10.70 -2.36 25.10
N GLY A 66 -11.08 -2.78 26.31
CA GLY A 66 -12.07 -3.84 26.53
C GLY A 66 -11.52 -5.26 26.34
N SER A 67 -12.42 -6.25 26.37
CA SER A 67 -12.08 -7.68 26.26
C SER A 67 -11.45 -8.07 24.92
N ASN A 68 -11.67 -7.27 23.88
CA ASN A 68 -11.16 -7.51 22.52
C ASN A 68 -9.87 -6.72 22.23
N ALA A 69 -9.25 -6.08 23.25
CA ALA A 69 -8.06 -5.28 23.04
C ALA A 69 -6.93 -6.09 22.41
N GLY A 70 -6.43 -5.62 21.26
CA GLY A 70 -5.43 -6.34 20.46
C GLY A 70 -6.00 -7.11 19.27
N ASP A 71 -7.32 -7.33 19.22
CA ASP A 71 -7.95 -7.92 18.05
C ASP A 71 -8.06 -6.92 16.90
N GLN A 72 -7.90 -7.42 15.67
CA GLN A 72 -8.03 -6.61 14.46
C GLN A 72 -9.46 -6.08 14.32
N GLU A 73 -9.58 -4.78 14.07
CA GLU A 73 -10.84 -4.10 13.81
C GLU A 73 -10.95 -3.77 12.31
N PRO A 74 -12.11 -3.98 11.68
CA PRO A 74 -12.37 -3.50 10.33
C PRO A 74 -12.20 -1.98 10.22
N PHE A 75 -11.64 -1.50 9.11
CA PHE A 75 -11.53 -0.06 8.88
C PHE A 75 -12.93 0.57 8.81
N PRO A 76 -13.21 1.67 9.53
CA PRO A 76 -14.48 2.39 9.46
C PRO A 76 -14.56 3.16 8.15
N MET A 77 -14.98 2.47 7.08
CA MET A 77 -15.31 3.11 5.82
C MET A 77 -16.62 3.87 6.03
N GLY A 78 -16.56 5.20 6.01
CA GLY A 78 -17.76 6.02 6.06
C GLY A 78 -18.72 5.67 4.92
N THR A 79 -19.97 6.12 5.04
CA THR A 79 -21.07 5.88 4.09
C THR A 79 -20.80 6.31 2.64
N ASN A 80 -19.68 6.98 2.35
CA ASN A 80 -19.23 7.29 0.99
C ASN A 80 -18.58 6.07 0.33
N ILE A 81 -19.32 4.97 0.27
CA ILE A 81 -19.07 3.94 -0.72
C ILE A 81 -19.46 4.60 -2.04
N GLN A 82 -18.49 5.15 -2.78
CA GLN A 82 -18.71 5.40 -4.20
C GLN A 82 -18.93 4.03 -4.85
N SER A 83 -20.18 3.59 -4.84
CA SER A 83 -20.68 2.59 -5.75
C SER A 83 -20.42 3.13 -7.15
N LYS A 84 -19.27 2.76 -7.73
CA LYS A 84 -19.11 2.85 -9.19
C LYS A 84 -20.34 2.16 -9.77
N PRO A 85 -21.19 2.84 -10.55
CA PRO A 85 -22.30 2.16 -11.19
C PRO A 85 -21.70 1.11 -12.12
N LYS A 86 -21.92 -0.17 -11.79
CA LYS A 86 -21.69 -1.26 -12.74
C LYS A 86 -22.58 -0.96 -13.94
N LYS A 87 -21.97 -0.70 -15.11
CA LYS A 87 -22.70 -0.75 -16.38
C LYS A 87 -23.43 -2.10 -16.44
N PRO A 88 -24.73 -2.15 -16.78
CA PRO A 88 -25.42 -3.41 -16.96
C PRO A 88 -24.79 -4.12 -18.16
N GLN A 89 -24.09 -5.23 -17.91
CA GLN A 89 -23.73 -6.17 -18.96
C GLN A 89 -24.92 -7.11 -19.18
N THR A 90 -25.44 -7.03 -20.40
CA THR A 90 -26.45 -7.89 -20.99
C THR A 90 -26.07 -9.37 -20.84
N THR A 91 -27.09 -10.16 -20.52
CA THR A 91 -27.12 -11.62 -20.41
C THR A 91 -26.61 -12.35 -21.67
N SER A 92 -25.73 -13.34 -21.50
CA SER A 92 -25.78 -14.61 -22.24
C SER A 92 -24.93 -15.68 -21.53
N PRO A 93 -25.39 -16.95 -21.38
CA PRO A 93 -24.73 -17.97 -20.56
C PRO A 93 -23.79 -18.91 -21.35
N GLU A 94 -22.98 -19.65 -20.57
CA GLU A 94 -22.24 -20.89 -20.91
C GLU A 94 -20.97 -20.74 -21.80
N ASN A 95 -19.83 -21.43 -21.62
CA ASN A 95 -19.47 -22.62 -20.85
C ASN A 95 -17.91 -22.75 -20.81
N ASN A 96 -17.40 -23.33 -19.71
CA ASN A 96 -16.17 -24.13 -19.51
C ASN A 96 -14.77 -23.74 -20.05
N ARG A 97 -13.84 -23.77 -19.07
CA ARG A 97 -12.48 -24.36 -19.06
C ARG A 97 -11.43 -23.77 -20.00
N GLN A 98 -10.35 -23.22 -19.43
CA GLN A 98 -8.99 -23.80 -19.46
C GLN A 98 -7.97 -22.87 -18.76
N VAL A 99 -7.37 -23.37 -17.66
CA VAL A 99 -5.93 -23.34 -17.28
C VAL A 99 -5.10 -22.06 -17.51
N CYS A 100 -4.46 -21.58 -16.42
CA CYS A 100 -3.26 -20.73 -16.46
C CYS A 100 -2.08 -21.45 -17.14
N SER A 101 -1.50 -20.85 -18.18
CA SER A 101 -0.14 -21.14 -18.63
C SER A 101 0.45 -19.92 -19.34
N SER A 102 1.65 -19.57 -18.88
CA SER A 102 2.59 -18.62 -19.44
C SER A 102 3.06 -18.97 -20.87
N THR A 103 3.64 -17.96 -21.52
CA THR A 103 4.74 -17.98 -22.52
C THR A 103 4.45 -17.54 -23.97
N SER A 104 5.36 -16.67 -24.43
CA SER A 104 6.03 -16.63 -25.74
C SER A 104 5.39 -15.89 -26.93
N ALA A 105 5.92 -14.69 -27.15
CA ALA A 105 6.57 -14.20 -28.38
C ALA A 105 5.97 -14.51 -29.77
N LYS A 106 5.52 -13.43 -30.43
CA LYS A 106 5.73 -13.06 -31.85
C LYS A 106 5.01 -11.72 -32.04
N GLY A 107 5.55 -10.65 -32.62
CA GLY A 107 6.74 -10.49 -33.45
C GLY A 107 6.32 -9.76 -34.71
N GLU A 108 6.17 -8.43 -34.65
CA GLU A 108 6.03 -7.58 -35.86
C GLU A 108 6.31 -6.09 -35.54
N GLU A 109 7.52 -5.65 -35.91
CA GLU A 109 7.89 -4.29 -36.34
C GLU A 109 7.85 -4.32 -37.90
N PRO A 110 7.78 -3.22 -38.68
CA PRO A 110 8.37 -1.92 -38.33
C PRO A 110 7.61 -0.64 -38.78
N SER A 111 8.03 0.54 -38.30
CA SER A 111 8.45 1.64 -39.20
C SER A 111 9.07 2.82 -38.45
N ASN A 112 10.24 3.23 -38.95
CA ASN A 112 11.16 4.22 -38.42
C ASN A 112 10.60 5.65 -38.33
N GLY A 113 10.92 6.31 -37.21
CA GLY A 113 10.84 7.76 -37.03
C GLY A 113 11.89 8.22 -36.02
N VAL A 114 13.07 8.56 -36.53
CA VAL A 114 14.23 9.07 -35.78
C VAL A 114 14.04 10.54 -35.39
N GLU A 115 14.21 10.88 -34.11
CA GLU A 115 14.85 12.14 -33.70
C GLU A 115 15.39 12.06 -32.25
N PRO A 116 16.67 12.39 -31.98
CA PRO A 116 17.26 12.32 -30.65
C PRO A 116 17.36 13.71 -29.99
N TRP A 117 16.56 13.97 -28.95
CA TRP A 117 16.79 15.12 -28.07
C TRP A 117 17.83 14.78 -27.01
N SER A 118 19.09 15.01 -27.38
CA SER A 118 20.23 15.10 -26.47
C SER A 118 20.17 16.41 -25.70
N GLY A 119 20.34 16.41 -24.37
CA GLY A 119 20.70 17.67 -23.69
C GLY A 119 20.55 17.71 -22.17
N TYR A 120 21.57 17.23 -21.44
CA TYR A 120 22.06 17.78 -20.16
C TYR A 120 23.51 17.31 -19.95
N PRO A 121 24.36 17.96 -19.12
CA PRO A 121 24.42 19.36 -18.68
C PRO A 121 25.80 20.00 -19.00
N LYS A 122 25.97 21.32 -18.82
CA LYS A 122 27.30 21.95 -18.72
C LYS A 122 27.40 22.74 -17.42
N TYR A 123 28.28 22.27 -16.53
CA TYR A 123 28.87 23.09 -15.47
C TYR A 123 29.98 23.94 -16.11
N SER A 124 30.09 25.20 -15.71
CA SER A 124 31.25 26.04 -16.01
C SER A 124 31.76 26.72 -14.75
N ASN A 125 33.07 26.94 -14.81
CA ASN A 125 34.07 27.22 -13.79
C ASN A 125 33.79 28.44 -12.91
#